data_AF-A0A8J2Q727-F1
#
_entry.id   AF-A0A8J2Q727-F1
#
_cell.length_a   1.000
_cell.length_b   1.000
_cell.length_c   1.000
_cell.angle_alpha   90.00
_cell.angle_beta   90.00
_cell.angle_gamma   90.00
#
_symmetry.space_group_name_H-M   'P 1'
#
loop_
_entity.id
_entity.type
_entity.pdbx_description
1 polymer ?
#
loop_
_entity_poly.entity_id
_entity_poly.type
_entity_poly.pdbx_seq_one_letter_code
_entity_poly.pdbx_strand_id
1 'polypeptide(L)'
;MLKSSTVDQKELQRRETYLRDNSRPFKLVDPTTWPRRWGVTFLGVGIGILSWKYYTDWARKPFFYSFVPRFVLLVFVGGIGYVVGSLREYHYKTRDAVIEHYISLHPEDFEHLTNLDGRKFSEVLIPWIPRRTHHRKFD
;
A
#
# COMPACT_ATOMS: atom_id res chain seq x y z
N MET A 1 -24.53 -3.44 -27.48
CA MET A 1 -25.10 -3.83 -26.17
C MET A 1 -24.57 -2.88 -25.12
N LEU A 2 -25.45 -2.10 -24.49
CA LEU A 2 -25.06 -1.26 -23.34
C LEU A 2 -24.72 -2.22 -22.18
N LYS A 3 -23.47 -2.22 -21.71
CA LYS A 3 -23.10 -2.97 -20.50
C LYS A 3 -23.83 -2.34 -19.32
N SER A 4 -24.43 -3.18 -18.46
CA SER A 4 -24.95 -2.72 -17.17
C SER A 4 -23.87 -1.96 -16.41
N SER A 5 -24.23 -0.85 -15.77
CA SER A 5 -23.32 -0.09 -14.90
C SER A 5 -23.02 -0.83 -13.59
N THR A 6 -23.77 -1.87 -13.27
CA THR A 6 -23.58 -2.71 -12.08
C THR A 6 -22.42 -3.68 -12.31
N VAL A 7 -21.48 -3.71 -11.39
CA VAL A 7 -20.38 -4.68 -11.42
C VAL A 7 -20.94 -6.04 -10.99
N ASP A 8 -20.53 -7.12 -11.65
CA ASP A 8 -20.93 -8.47 -11.24
C ASP A 8 -20.43 -8.78 -9.83
N GLN A 9 -21.24 -9.45 -9.00
CA GLN A 9 -20.90 -9.73 -7.60
C GLN A 9 -19.60 -10.55 -7.48
N LYS A 10 -19.36 -11.46 -8.44
CA LYS A 10 -18.12 -12.24 -8.50
C LYS A 10 -16.89 -11.36 -8.70
N GLU A 11 -17.01 -10.30 -9.51
CA GLU A 11 -15.91 -9.37 -9.76
C GLU A 11 -15.68 -8.46 -8.54
N LEU A 12 -16.73 -8.10 -7.79
CA LEU A 12 -16.58 -7.38 -6.51
C LEU A 12 -15.83 -8.23 -5.48
N GLN A 13 -16.25 -9.48 -5.27
CA GLN A 13 -15.55 -10.41 -4.37
C GLN A 13 -14.08 -10.62 -4.77
N ARG A 14 -13.81 -10.72 -6.07
CA ARG A 14 -12.43 -10.78 -6.58
C ARG A 14 -11.62 -9.55 -6.16
N ARG A 15 -12.18 -8.35 -6.30
CA ARG A 15 -11.51 -7.08 -5.92
C ARG A 15 -11.28 -7.00 -4.42
N GLU A 16 -12.28 -7.32 -3.60
CA GLU A 16 -12.18 -7.35 -2.15
C GLU A 16 -11.09 -8.30 -1.67
N THR A 17 -10.97 -9.46 -2.33
CA THR A 17 -9.91 -10.42 -2.05
C THR A 17 -8.53 -9.76 -2.21
N TYR A 18 -8.33 -8.90 -3.22
CA TYR A 18 -7.06 -8.17 -3.46
C TYR A 18 -6.86 -6.94 -2.57
N LEU A 19 -7.85 -6.51 -1.78
CA LEU A 19 -7.69 -5.38 -0.87
C LEU A 19 -6.93 -5.77 0.40
N ARG A 20 -7.07 -7.02 0.87
CA ARG A 20 -6.36 -7.51 2.06
C ARG A 20 -4.86 -7.55 1.86
N ASP A 21 -4.13 -7.18 2.91
CA ASP A 21 -2.67 -7.18 2.88
C ASP A 21 -2.14 -8.63 2.80
N ASN A 22 -1.17 -8.88 1.91
CA ASN A 22 -0.64 -10.21 1.52
C ASN A 22 -1.53 -11.15 0.68
N SER A 23 -2.71 -10.73 0.23
CA SER A 23 -3.50 -11.57 -0.70
C SER A 23 -3.02 -11.45 -2.14
N ARG A 24 -2.30 -10.38 -2.46
CA ARG A 24 -1.82 -10.09 -3.81
C ARG A 24 -0.66 -11.00 -4.18
N PRO A 25 -0.57 -11.44 -5.46
CA PRO A 25 0.61 -12.16 -5.92
C PRO A 25 1.83 -11.24 -5.81
N PHE A 26 2.92 -11.78 -5.28
CA PHE A 26 4.17 -11.05 -5.16
C PHE A 26 4.74 -10.76 -6.56
N LYS A 27 4.81 -9.48 -6.93
CA LYS A 27 5.42 -9.04 -8.20
C LYS A 27 6.67 -8.24 -7.92
N LEU A 28 7.82 -8.72 -8.38
CA LEU A 28 9.11 -8.04 -8.18
C LEU A 28 9.17 -6.63 -8.78
N VAL A 29 8.46 -6.37 -9.88
CA VAL A 29 8.51 -5.05 -10.55
C VAL A 29 7.66 -4.00 -9.83
N ASP A 30 6.63 -4.42 -9.09
CA ASP A 30 5.68 -3.52 -8.46
C ASP A 30 5.84 -3.52 -6.94
N PRO A 31 6.48 -2.49 -6.35
CA PRO A 31 6.73 -2.43 -4.92
C PRO A 31 5.44 -2.31 -4.09
N THR A 32 4.31 -1.96 -4.70
CA THR A 32 3.02 -1.87 -4.00
C THR A 32 2.38 -3.24 -3.74
N THR A 33 2.89 -4.30 -4.40
CA THR A 33 2.44 -5.68 -4.19
C THR A 33 3.23 -6.42 -3.12
N TRP A 34 4.31 -5.82 -2.63
CA TRP A 34 5.20 -6.50 -1.70
C TRP A 34 4.59 -6.53 -0.29
N PRO A 35 4.71 -7.66 0.43
CA PRO A 35 4.43 -7.71 1.86
C PRO A 35 5.18 -6.59 2.59
N ARG A 36 4.53 -5.98 3.57
CA ARG A 36 5.09 -4.82 4.29
C ARG A 36 6.46 -5.13 4.90
N ARG A 37 6.68 -6.36 5.37
CA ARG A 37 7.98 -6.85 5.86
C ARG A 37 9.11 -6.73 4.82
N TRP A 38 8.86 -7.12 3.58
CA TRP A 38 9.82 -6.98 2.49
C TRP A 38 10.01 -5.51 2.10
N GLY A 39 8.93 -4.73 2.05
CA GLY A 39 9.01 -3.29 1.77
C GLY A 39 9.92 -2.53 2.74
N VAL A 40 9.78 -2.76 4.05
CA VAL A 40 10.64 -2.14 5.08
C VAL A 40 12.08 -2.63 4.98
N THR A 41 12.27 -3.93 4.72
CA THR A 41 13.60 -4.53 4.53
C THR A 41 14.35 -3.89 3.35
N PHE A 42 13.71 -3.83 2.18
CA PHE A 42 14.32 -3.25 0.98
C PHE A 42 14.57 -1.75 1.11
N LEU A 43 13.68 -1.02 1.78
CA LEU A 43 13.90 0.39 2.09
C LEU A 43 15.12 0.58 3.02
N GLY A 44 15.24 -0.23 4.08
CA GLY A 44 16.38 -0.20 4.98
C GLY A 44 17.70 -0.53 4.29
N VAL A 45 17.73 -1.59 3.48
CA VAL A 45 18.91 -1.97 2.69
C VAL A 45 19.25 -0.91 1.65
N GLY A 46 18.25 -0.34 0.95
CA GLY A 46 18.44 0.71 -0.03
C GLY A 46 19.08 1.97 0.58
N ILE A 47 18.57 2.43 1.74
CA ILE A 47 19.17 3.53 2.50
C ILE A 47 20.58 3.16 2.96
N GLY A 48 20.81 1.91 3.39
CA GLY A 48 22.13 1.42 3.76
C GLY A 48 23.15 1.47 2.62
N ILE A 49 22.76 1.06 1.41
CA ILE A 49 23.62 1.12 0.22
C ILE A 49 23.94 2.57 -0.16
N LEU A 50 22.94 3.46 -0.13
CA LEU A 50 23.14 4.88 -0.40
C LEU A 50 24.08 5.53 0.65
N SER A 51 23.90 5.19 1.92
CA SER A 51 24.76 5.64 3.01
C SER A 51 26.20 5.14 2.85
N TRP A 52 26.38 3.85 2.49
CA TRP A 52 27.70 3.32 2.16
C TRP A 52 28.33 4.11 1.02
N LYS A 53 27.64 4.26 -0.12
CA LYS A 53 28.15 5.00 -1.28
C LYS A 53 28.60 6.41 -0.88
N TYR A 54 27.74 7.14 -0.18
CA TYR A 54 28.04 8.49 0.29
C TYR A 54 29.28 8.52 1.19
N TYR A 55 29.40 7.60 2.14
CA TYR A 55 30.56 7.49 3.02
C TYR A 55 31.86 7.19 2.25
N THR A 56 31.82 6.29 1.27
CA THR A 56 33.01 5.98 0.46
C THR A 56 33.44 7.14 -0.42
N ASP A 57 32.48 7.84 -1.04
CA ASP A 57 32.74 9.01 -1.88
C ASP A 57 33.35 10.14 -1.02
N TRP A 58 32.81 10.36 0.18
CA TRP A 58 33.36 11.31 1.18
C TRP A 58 34.79 10.94 1.62
N ALA A 59 35.03 9.66 1.91
CA ALA A 59 36.34 9.17 2.34
C ALA A 59 37.35 9.02 1.18
N ARG A 60 36.97 9.37 -0.06
CA ARG A 60 37.75 9.18 -1.29
C ARG A 60 38.26 7.74 -1.46
N LYS A 61 37.44 6.76 -1.08
CA LYS A 61 37.75 5.33 -1.20
C LYS A 61 36.90 4.69 -2.31
N PRO A 62 37.40 3.67 -3.01
CA PRO A 62 36.58 2.94 -3.96
C PRO A 62 35.40 2.27 -3.23
N PHE A 63 34.28 2.13 -3.93
CA PHE A 63 33.03 1.59 -3.35
C PHE A 63 33.24 0.23 -2.66
N PHE A 64 34.00 -0.66 -3.28
CA PHE A 64 34.30 -2.02 -2.78
C PHE A 64 35.31 -2.08 -1.63
N TYR A 65 35.83 -0.94 -1.15
CA TYR A 65 36.65 -0.91 0.05
C TYR A 65 35.88 -1.53 1.23
N SER A 66 36.53 -2.36 2.06
CA SER A 66 35.90 -3.02 3.22
C SER A 66 34.55 -3.70 2.91
N PHE A 67 34.46 -4.39 1.77
CA PHE A 67 33.21 -5.00 1.30
C PHE A 67 32.59 -5.96 2.31
N VAL A 68 33.36 -6.90 2.85
CA VAL A 68 32.87 -7.94 3.77
C VAL A 68 32.18 -7.37 5.02
N PRO A 69 32.82 -6.53 5.85
CA PRO A 69 32.17 -6.02 7.06
C PRO A 69 30.95 -5.14 6.75
N ARG A 70 30.96 -4.41 5.63
CA ARG A 70 29.83 -3.57 5.22
C ARG A 70 28.65 -4.38 4.70
N PHE A 71 28.93 -5.46 3.96
CA PHE A 71 27.90 -6.40 3.53
C PHE A 71 27.24 -7.08 4.72
N VAL A 72 28.02 -7.50 5.73
CA VAL A 72 27.48 -8.04 6.99
C VAL A 72 26.56 -7.02 7.68
N LEU A 73 26.98 -5.75 7.75
CA LEU A 73 26.14 -4.67 8.30
C LEU A 73 24.84 -4.49 7.50
N LEU A 74 24.90 -4.52 6.17
CA LEU A 74 23.70 -4.43 5.32
C LEU A 74 22.74 -5.59 5.58
N VAL A 75 23.23 -6.82 5.68
CA VAL A 75 22.41 -8.00 6.00
C VAL A 75 21.77 -7.84 7.39
N PHE A 76 22.53 -7.35 8.36
CA PHE A 76 22.03 -7.08 9.72
C PHE A 76 20.91 -6.03 9.71
N VAL A 77 21.09 -4.90 9.01
CA VAL A 77 20.06 -3.86 8.85
C VAL A 77 18.82 -4.42 8.12
N GLY A 78 19.02 -5.27 7.10
CA GLY A 78 17.93 -5.97 6.43
C GLY A 78 17.14 -6.88 7.39
N GLY A 79 17.84 -7.64 8.24
CA GLY A 79 17.22 -8.46 9.28
C GLY A 79 16.39 -7.63 10.28
N ILE A 80 16.90 -6.49 10.74
CA ILE A 80 16.14 -5.56 11.59
C ILE A 80 14.89 -5.05 10.85
N GLY A 81 15.05 -4.66 9.58
CA GLY A 81 13.93 -4.20 8.74
C GLY A 81 12.84 -5.25 8.60
N TYR A 82 13.21 -6.52 8.47
CA TYR A 82 12.26 -7.62 8.43
C TYR A 82 11.48 -7.75 9.73
N VAL A 83 12.17 -7.77 10.87
CA VAL A 83 11.54 -7.89 12.20
C VAL A 83 10.57 -6.74 12.46
N VAL A 84 11.01 -5.50 12.24
CA VAL A 84 10.17 -4.30 12.40
C VAL A 84 8.95 -4.36 11.47
N GLY A 85 9.17 -4.77 10.22
CA GLY A 85 8.10 -4.93 9.25
C GLY A 85 7.08 -6.01 9.65
N SER A 86 7.53 -7.14 10.19
CA SER A 86 6.64 -8.20 10.69
C SER A 86 5.84 -7.79 11.93
N LEU A 87 6.43 -7.04 12.86
CA LEU A 87 5.70 -6.50 14.02
C LEU A 87 4.61 -5.53 13.57
N ARG A 88 4.93 -4.66 12.61
CA ARG A 88 3.96 -3.73 12.03
C ARG A 88 2.83 -4.46 11.30
N GLU A 89 3.16 -5.51 10.56
CA GLU A 89 2.17 -6.35 9.88
C GLU A 89 1.23 -7.05 10.88
N TYR A 90 1.77 -7.58 11.98
CA TYR A 90 0.98 -8.19 13.05
C TYR A 90 0.02 -7.18 13.71
N HIS A 91 0.49 -5.97 13.99
CA HIS A 91 -0.34 -4.91 14.55
C HIS A 91 -1.53 -4.56 13.65
N TYR A 92 -1.31 -4.40 12.34
CA TYR A 92 -2.39 -4.10 11.41
C TYR A 92 -3.38 -5.25 11.24
N LYS A 93 -2.90 -6.50 11.19
CA LYS A 93 -3.78 -7.68 11.16
C LYS A 93 -4.68 -7.75 12.40
N THR A 94 -4.12 -7.46 13.57
CA THR A 94 -4.89 -7.45 14.82
C THR A 94 -5.94 -6.35 14.81
N ARG A 95 -5.57 -5.13 14.38
CA ARG A 95 -6.51 -4.01 14.25
C ARG A 95 -7.65 -4.35 13.29
N ASP A 96 -7.34 -4.87 12.11
CA ASP A 96 -8.34 -5.17 11.09
C ASP A 96 -9.26 -6.32 11.54
N ALA A 97 -8.73 -7.33 12.24
CA ALA A 97 -9.55 -8.40 12.82
C ALA A 97 -10.52 -7.89 13.89
N VAL A 98 -10.11 -6.94 14.74
CA VAL A 98 -11.00 -6.31 15.73
C VAL A 98 -12.11 -5.52 15.04
N ILE A 99 -11.78 -4.75 14.00
CA ILE A 99 -12.76 -3.96 13.24
C ILE A 99 -13.75 -4.89 12.54
N GLU A 100 -13.27 -5.94 11.86
CA GLU A 100 -14.11 -6.92 11.18
C GLU A 100 -15.05 -7.64 12.15
N HIS A 101 -14.53 -8.00 13.34
CA HIS A 101 -15.35 -8.59 14.38
C HIS A 101 -16.45 -7.64 14.86
N TYR A 102 -16.14 -6.36 15.08
CA TYR A 102 -17.11 -5.36 15.49
C TYR A 102 -18.21 -5.16 14.44
N ILE A 103 -17.83 -5.05 13.17
CA ILE A 103 -18.80 -4.94 12.06
C ILE A 103 -19.72 -6.17 12.00
N SER A 104 -19.19 -7.37 12.26
CA SER A 104 -20.01 -8.59 12.27
C SER A 104 -21.00 -8.67 13.44
N LEU A 105 -20.67 -8.04 14.58
CA LEU A 105 -21.54 -8.00 15.76
C LEU A 105 -22.66 -6.96 15.64
N HIS A 106 -22.40 -5.85 14.95
CA HIS A 106 -23.30 -4.71 14.83
C HIS A 106 -23.62 -4.37 13.36
N PRO A 107 -24.23 -5.29 12.59
CA PRO A 107 -24.56 -5.01 11.19
C PRO A 107 -25.49 -3.81 11.00
N GLU A 108 -26.32 -3.50 12.00
CA GLU A 108 -27.25 -2.35 12.02
C GLU A 108 -26.55 -0.99 11.91
N ASP A 109 -25.34 -0.85 12.45
CA ASP A 109 -24.57 0.40 12.36
C ASP A 109 -23.97 0.60 10.95
N PHE A 110 -23.91 -0.47 10.15
CA PHE A 110 -23.18 -0.52 8.89
C PHE A 110 -24.07 -0.88 7.69
N GLU A 111 -25.38 -0.60 7.74
CA GLU A 111 -26.31 -0.85 6.64
C GLU A 111 -25.86 -0.21 5.31
N HIS A 112 -25.10 0.89 5.35
CA HIS A 112 -24.57 1.52 4.15
C HIS A 112 -23.41 0.74 3.49
N LEU A 113 -22.77 -0.20 4.20
CA LEU A 113 -21.70 -1.04 3.67
C LEU A 113 -22.22 -2.30 2.98
N THR A 114 -23.41 -2.77 3.33
CA THR A 114 -24.01 -3.98 2.74
C THR A 114 -24.56 -3.72 1.34
N ASN A 115 -24.95 -2.49 1.03
CA ASN A 115 -25.38 -2.08 -0.30
C ASN A 115 -24.19 -1.59 -1.16
N LEU A 116 -23.49 -2.54 -1.78
CA LEU A 116 -22.33 -2.29 -2.65
C LEU A 116 -22.67 -1.57 -3.96
N ASP A 117 -23.92 -1.61 -4.39
CA ASP A 117 -24.36 -1.08 -5.69
C ASP A 117 -24.55 0.44 -5.68
N GLY A 118 -24.59 1.06 -4.50
CA GLY A 118 -24.72 2.51 -4.32
C GLY A 118 -25.93 3.11 -5.05
N ARG A 119 -25.96 4.44 -5.21
CA ARG A 119 -26.92 5.11 -6.11
C ARG A 119 -26.31 5.22 -7.49
N LYS A 120 -27.10 4.94 -8.53
CA LYS A 120 -26.62 5.10 -9.92
C LYS A 120 -26.43 6.58 -10.22
N PHE A 121 -25.47 6.93 -11.08
CA PHE A 121 -25.29 8.32 -11.52
C PHE A 121 -26.55 8.91 -12.19
N SER A 122 -27.42 8.07 -12.77
CA SER A 122 -28.73 8.50 -13.30
C SER A 122 -29.70 8.96 -12.22
N GLU A 123 -29.52 8.51 -10.97
CA GLU A 123 -30.37 8.84 -9.81
C GLU A 123 -29.77 10.00 -8.99
N VAL A 124 -28.53 10.40 -9.27
CA VAL A 124 -27.81 11.43 -8.53
C VAL A 124 -27.68 12.69 -9.39
N LEU A 125 -28.35 13.76 -8.98
CA LEU A 125 -28.21 15.08 -9.60
C LEU A 125 -27.04 15.83 -8.94
N ILE A 126 -25.87 15.79 -9.59
CA ILE A 126 -24.70 16.55 -9.17
C ILE A 126 -24.76 17.94 -9.84
N PRO A 127 -24.52 19.05 -9.12
CA PRO A 127 -24.47 20.36 -9.75
C PRO A 127 -23.36 20.40 -10.80
N TRP A 128 -23.72 20.73 -12.04
CA TRP A 128 -22.74 20.97 -13.10
C TRP A 128 -22.15 22.37 -12.94
N ILE A 129 -20.87 22.44 -12.58
CA ILE A 129 -20.13 23.70 -12.45
C ILE A 129 -19.27 23.87 -13.72
N PRO A 130 -19.72 24.65 -14.72
CA PRO A 130 -18.95 24.86 -15.94
C PRO A 130 -17.69 25.66 -15.65
N ARG A 131 -16.61 25.32 -16.34
CA ARG A 131 -15.39 26.14 -16.36
C ARG A 131 -15.67 27.41 -17.18
N ARG A 132 -15.92 28.53 -16.50
CA ARG A 132 -16.11 29.85 -17.14
C ARG A 132 -14.76 30.57 -17.29
N THR A 133 -14.59 31.33 -18.37
CA THR A 133 -13.40 32.17 -18.64
C THR A 133 -13.09 33.16 -17.50
N HIS A 134 -14.13 33.59 -16.77
CA HIS A 134 -14.02 34.53 -15.65
C HIS A 134 -13.39 33.97 -14.37
N HIS A 135 -13.20 32.65 -14.26
CA HIS A 135 -12.61 32.01 -13.08
C HIS A 135 -11.33 31.26 -13.49
N ARG A 136 -10.27 32.01 -13.83
CA ARG A 136 -8.90 31.49 -13.80
C ARG A 136 -8.55 31.26 -12.33
N LYS A 137 -8.48 29.99 -11.93
CA LYS A 137 -8.16 29.58 -10.55
C LYS A 137 -6.68 29.80 -10.16
N PHE A 138 -5.85 30.30 -11.08
CA PHE A 138 -4.43 30.58 -10.89
C PHE A 138 -4.02 31.74 -11.82
N ASP A 139 -3.96 32.95 -11.27
CA ASP A 139 -2.71 33.73 -11.25
C ASP A 139 -2.11 33.52 -9.84
#